data_AF-A0A2G5REN5-F1
#
_entry.id   AF-A0A2G5REN5-F1
#
_cell.length_a   1.000
_cell.length_b   1.000
_cell.length_c   1.000
_cell.angle_alpha   90.00
_cell.angle_beta   90.00
_cell.angle_gamma   90.00
#
_symmetry.space_group_name_H-M   'P 1'
#
loop_
_entity.id
_entity.type
_entity.pdbx_description
1 polymer ?
#
loop_
_entity_poly.entity_id
_entity_poly.type
_entity_poly.pdbx_seq_one_letter_code
_entity_poly.pdbx_strand_id
1 'polypeptide(L)'
;MLRKAILVIAAASLLSGCSPDPKATKITPELLEDPAKIQKVANRLEPADRELFGRYVLGRTISAKTGLGASPTNAQGKDPATVAEAIEVMKAFDANAKRRDALAAERDAKIAELEKKQEALKGPMEQSGYAPKETEAYNAVGREKTALWDDYEKRIEAIK
;
A
#
# COMPACT_ATOMS: atom_id res chain seq x y z
N MET A 1 51.41 48.18 -18.29
CA MET A 1 51.58 46.91 -17.56
C MET A 1 50.53 46.77 -16.46
N LEU A 2 49.26 46.63 -16.82
CA LEU A 2 48.16 46.31 -15.89
C LEU A 2 47.07 45.65 -16.76
N ARG A 3 46.36 44.65 -16.23
CA ARG A 3 45.28 43.83 -16.85
C ARG A 3 45.59 42.34 -17.05
N LYS A 4 46.38 41.73 -16.17
CA LYS A 4 46.41 40.26 -15.99
C LYS A 4 46.14 39.91 -14.53
N ALA A 5 44.91 40.18 -14.05
CA ALA A 5 44.52 39.81 -12.68
C ALA A 5 42.98 39.73 -12.50
N ILE A 6 42.24 39.27 -13.51
CA ILE A 6 40.79 39.01 -13.38
C ILE A 6 40.49 37.68 -14.05
N LEU A 7 40.97 36.57 -13.48
CA LEU A 7 40.64 35.22 -13.97
C LEU A 7 40.80 34.16 -12.86
N VAL A 8 40.52 34.52 -11.60
CA VAL A 8 40.59 33.57 -10.46
C VAL A 8 39.29 33.55 -9.63
N ILE A 9 38.27 34.33 -9.97
CA ILE A 9 36.97 34.34 -9.26
C ILE A 9 35.86 33.86 -10.21
N ALA A 10 36.08 32.73 -10.86
CA ALA A 10 35.06 32.01 -11.63
C ALA A 10 35.10 30.48 -11.39
N ALA A 11 35.82 30.05 -10.35
CA ALA A 11 35.95 28.63 -9.97
C ALA A 11 35.32 28.31 -8.60
N ALA A 12 34.76 29.32 -7.90
CA ALA A 12 34.23 29.15 -6.54
C ALA A 12 32.69 29.17 -6.45
N SER A 13 31.98 29.28 -7.57
CA SER A 13 30.50 29.27 -7.63
C SER A 13 29.90 27.93 -8.10
N LEU A 14 30.73 26.92 -8.36
CA LEU A 14 30.28 25.58 -8.79
C LEU A 14 30.11 24.58 -7.63
N LEU A 15 30.34 25.00 -6.38
CA LEU A 15 30.31 24.11 -5.20
C LEU A 15 29.27 24.49 -4.14
N SER A 16 28.42 25.48 -4.42
CA SER A 16 27.33 25.91 -3.54
C SER A 16 25.99 25.87 -4.27
N GLY A 17 25.50 24.66 -4.55
CA GLY A 17 24.12 24.49 -4.99
C GLY A 17 23.82 23.11 -5.55
N CYS A 18 22.86 22.42 -4.93
CA CYS A 18 22.25 21.16 -5.36
C CYS A 18 23.10 19.91 -5.15
N SER A 19 23.22 19.47 -3.89
CA SER A 19 23.22 18.02 -3.68
C SER A 19 21.95 17.49 -4.37
N PRO A 20 22.05 16.70 -5.47
CA PRO A 20 20.91 16.43 -6.35
C PRO A 20 19.79 15.83 -5.52
N ASP A 21 18.60 16.44 -5.54
CA ASP A 21 17.44 16.03 -4.74
C ASP A 21 17.34 14.49 -4.75
N PRO A 22 17.45 13.82 -3.59
CA PRO A 22 17.41 12.36 -3.55
C PRO A 22 16.12 11.80 -4.15
N LYS A 23 15.02 12.56 -4.13
CA LYS A 23 13.74 12.18 -4.74
C LYS A 23 13.79 12.17 -6.27
N ALA A 24 14.60 13.02 -6.89
CA ALA A 24 14.80 13.06 -8.33
C ALA A 24 15.74 11.95 -8.85
N THR A 25 16.33 11.14 -7.96
CA THR A 25 17.21 10.03 -8.34
C THR A 25 16.43 9.01 -9.18
N LYS A 26 16.97 8.66 -10.35
CA LYS A 26 16.38 7.61 -11.20
C LYS A 26 16.57 6.23 -10.57
N ILE A 27 15.52 5.42 -10.66
CA ILE A 27 15.58 4.02 -10.27
C ILE A 27 16.07 3.22 -11.46
N THR A 28 17.32 2.75 -11.40
CA THR A 28 17.93 1.92 -12.42
C THR A 28 18.26 0.53 -11.86
N PRO A 29 18.46 -0.50 -12.70
CA PRO A 29 18.90 -1.81 -12.22
C PRO A 29 20.17 -1.73 -11.38
N GLU A 30 21.14 -0.90 -11.78
CA GLU A 30 22.41 -0.74 -11.05
C GLU A 30 22.25 -0.04 -9.69
N LEU A 31 21.16 0.72 -9.49
CA LEU A 31 20.79 1.24 -8.17
C LEU A 31 20.20 0.10 -7.33
N LEU A 32 19.26 -0.66 -7.88
CA LEU A 32 18.52 -1.69 -7.14
C LEU A 32 19.37 -2.91 -6.75
N GLU A 33 20.42 -3.20 -7.51
CA GLU A 33 21.35 -4.30 -7.26
C GLU A 33 22.49 -3.95 -6.29
N ASP A 34 22.66 -2.66 -5.95
CA ASP A 34 23.76 -2.16 -5.12
C ASP A 34 23.24 -1.60 -3.79
N PRO A 35 23.35 -2.37 -2.69
CA PRO A 35 22.91 -1.92 -1.36
C PRO A 35 23.58 -0.61 -0.91
N ALA A 36 24.83 -0.36 -1.30
CA ALA A 36 25.54 0.85 -0.91
C ALA A 36 24.96 2.09 -1.62
N LYS A 37 24.57 1.96 -2.89
CA LYS A 37 23.89 3.05 -3.62
C LYS A 37 22.48 3.30 -3.06
N ILE A 38 21.72 2.25 -2.75
CA ILE A 38 20.42 2.36 -2.09
C ILE A 38 20.57 3.12 -0.76
N GLN A 39 21.51 2.70 0.09
CA GLN A 39 21.75 3.32 1.38
C GLN A 39 22.14 4.81 1.24
N LYS A 40 22.96 5.14 0.24
CA LYS A 40 23.36 6.53 -0.04
C LYS A 40 22.17 7.42 -0.41
N VAL A 41 21.22 6.90 -1.19
CA VAL A 41 19.97 7.62 -1.51
C VAL A 41 19.09 7.71 -0.26
N ALA A 42 18.86 6.59 0.42
CA ALA A 42 18.02 6.47 1.59
C ALA A 42 18.44 7.41 2.74
N ASN A 43 19.75 7.51 3.02
CA ASN A 43 20.29 8.38 4.07
C ASN A 43 20.04 9.87 3.83
N ARG A 44 19.77 10.26 2.58
CA ARG A 44 19.50 11.65 2.19
C ARG A 44 18.01 11.98 2.16
N LEU A 45 17.14 10.96 2.21
CA LEU A 45 15.70 11.13 2.35
C LEU A 45 15.34 11.47 3.80
N GLU A 46 14.24 12.22 3.93
CA GLU A 46 13.53 12.39 5.20
C GLU A 46 13.16 11.03 5.81
N PRO A 47 13.08 10.89 7.14
CA PRO A 47 12.81 9.60 7.79
C PRO A 47 11.56 8.88 7.25
N ALA A 48 10.45 9.60 7.04
CA ALA A 48 9.21 9.01 6.52
C ALA A 48 9.35 8.52 5.06
N ASP A 49 10.02 9.30 4.22
CA ASP A 49 10.26 8.94 2.82
C ASP A 49 11.27 7.80 2.69
N ARG A 50 12.25 7.73 3.59
CA ARG A 50 13.22 6.64 3.68
C ARG A 50 12.55 5.30 3.92
N GLU A 51 11.59 5.25 4.84
CA GLU A 51 10.83 4.03 5.14
C GLU A 51 10.03 3.57 3.91
N LEU A 52 9.31 4.50 3.27
CA LEU A 52 8.53 4.21 2.06
C LEU A 52 9.42 3.69 0.92
N PHE A 53 10.54 4.36 0.66
CA PHE A 53 11.49 3.92 -0.36
C PHE A 53 12.13 2.55 -0.01
N GLY A 54 12.46 2.31 1.27
CA GLY A 54 12.97 1.02 1.72
C GLY A 54 11.97 -0.13 1.49
N ARG A 55 10.69 0.10 1.80
CA ARG A 55 9.62 -0.88 1.54
C ARG A 55 9.44 -1.15 0.05
N TYR A 56 9.54 -0.13 -0.80
CA TYR A 56 9.53 -0.32 -2.25
C TYR A 56 10.67 -1.24 -2.71
N VAL A 57 11.91 -0.97 -2.28
CA VAL A 57 13.10 -1.77 -2.64
C VAL A 57 12.95 -3.23 -2.18
N LEU A 58 12.47 -3.45 -0.95
CA LEU A 58 12.20 -4.79 -0.43
C LEU A 58 11.13 -5.52 -1.25
N GLY A 59 10.00 -4.87 -1.53
CA GLY A 59 8.93 -5.44 -2.35
C GLY A 59 9.41 -5.86 -3.73
N ARG A 60 10.18 -4.98 -4.40
CA ARG A 60 10.82 -5.28 -5.69
C ARG A 60 11.76 -6.48 -5.60
N THR A 61 12.61 -6.52 -4.58
CA THR A 61 13.60 -7.59 -4.39
C THR A 61 12.91 -8.93 -4.14
N ILE A 62 11.84 -8.94 -3.35
CA ILE A 62 11.05 -10.15 -3.07
C ILE A 62 10.38 -10.64 -4.36
N SER A 63 9.61 -9.79 -5.04
CA SER A 63 8.95 -10.15 -6.30
C SER A 63 9.92 -10.69 -7.34
N ALA A 64 11.09 -10.06 -7.49
CA ALA A 64 12.12 -10.48 -8.43
C ALA A 64 12.73 -11.85 -8.09
N LYS A 65 12.86 -12.19 -6.80
CA LYS A 65 13.48 -13.45 -6.34
C LYS A 65 12.51 -14.62 -6.29
N THR A 66 11.26 -14.39 -5.90
CA THR A 66 10.31 -15.46 -5.62
C THR A 66 9.29 -15.65 -6.73
N GLY A 67 9.09 -14.64 -7.60
CA GLY A 67 7.93 -14.60 -8.49
C GLY A 67 6.59 -14.51 -7.75
N LEU A 68 6.63 -14.37 -6.41
CA LEU A 68 5.47 -14.27 -5.53
C LEU A 68 5.33 -12.81 -5.09
N GLY A 69 4.12 -12.29 -5.19
CA GLY A 69 3.79 -10.90 -4.85
C GLY A 69 3.90 -9.96 -6.04
N ALA A 70 2.88 -9.12 -6.22
CA ALA A 70 2.90 -8.06 -7.21
C ALA A 70 3.93 -6.99 -6.82
N SER A 71 4.84 -6.65 -7.74
CA SER A 71 5.73 -5.50 -7.52
C SER A 71 4.88 -4.23 -7.37
N PRO A 72 5.19 -3.34 -6.41
CA PRO A 72 4.50 -2.07 -6.29
C PRO A 72 4.72 -1.26 -7.58
N THR A 73 3.66 -1.07 -8.35
CA THR A 73 3.65 -0.32 -9.61
C THR A 73 2.71 0.87 -9.48
N ASN A 74 2.85 1.84 -10.37
CA ASN A 74 1.91 2.94 -10.44
C ASN A 74 0.53 2.49 -10.94
N ALA A 75 -0.43 3.41 -10.99
CA ALA A 75 -1.81 3.13 -11.43
C ALA A 75 -1.91 2.58 -12.86
N GLN A 76 -0.87 2.75 -13.68
CA GLN A 76 -0.77 2.22 -15.05
C GLN A 76 -0.06 0.86 -15.12
N GLY A 77 0.30 0.26 -13.98
CA GLY A 77 1.04 -1.00 -13.91
C GLY A 77 2.51 -0.88 -14.32
N LYS A 78 3.07 0.33 -14.32
CA LYS A 78 4.47 0.59 -14.69
C LYS A 78 5.33 0.77 -13.45
N ASP A 79 6.60 0.44 -13.60
CA ASP A 79 7.61 0.71 -12.58
C ASP A 79 7.82 2.22 -12.42
N PRO A 80 8.02 2.70 -11.18
CA PRO A 80 8.38 4.10 -10.95
C PRO A 80 9.77 4.39 -11.51
N ALA A 81 9.89 5.49 -12.24
CA ALA A 81 11.15 5.92 -12.85
C ALA A 81 12.09 6.61 -11.84
N THR A 82 11.53 7.16 -10.76
CA THR A 82 12.26 7.95 -9.76
C THR A 82 11.92 7.54 -8.33
N VAL A 83 12.80 7.91 -7.39
CA VAL A 83 12.55 7.72 -5.95
C VAL A 83 11.28 8.43 -5.50
N ALA A 84 11.00 9.63 -6.02
CA ALA A 84 9.76 10.35 -5.78
C ALA A 84 8.53 9.51 -6.16
N GLU A 85 8.52 8.98 -7.38
CA GLU A 85 7.42 8.15 -7.87
C GLU A 85 7.26 6.87 -7.06
N ALA A 86 8.37 6.22 -6.66
CA ALA A 86 8.32 5.04 -5.80
C ALA A 86 7.71 5.34 -4.43
N ILE A 87 8.06 6.48 -3.84
CA ILE A 87 7.46 6.95 -2.59
C ILE A 87 5.96 7.17 -2.76
N GLU A 88 5.53 7.82 -3.84
CA GLU A 88 4.10 8.06 -4.10
C GLU A 88 3.32 6.75 -4.35
N VAL A 89 3.92 5.78 -5.04
CA VAL A 89 3.35 4.43 -5.18
C VAL A 89 3.14 3.78 -3.81
N MET A 90 4.13 3.87 -2.92
CA MET A 90 4.01 3.29 -1.57
C MET A 90 2.99 4.03 -0.70
N LYS A 91 2.86 5.36 -0.82
CA LYS A 91 1.79 6.11 -0.16
C LYS A 91 0.42 5.68 -0.63
N ALA A 92 0.24 5.52 -1.95
CA ALA A 92 -1.01 5.02 -2.51
C ALA A 92 -1.31 3.60 -2.02
N PHE A 93 -0.29 2.73 -1.99
CA PHE A 93 -0.41 1.37 -1.45
C PHE A 93 -0.88 1.37 0.01
N ASP A 94 -0.29 2.22 0.87
CA ASP A 94 -0.68 2.34 2.27
C ASP A 94 -2.09 2.92 2.45
N ALA A 95 -2.45 3.92 1.65
CA ALA A 95 -3.79 4.49 1.65
C ALA A 95 -4.83 3.42 1.26
N ASN A 96 -4.53 2.63 0.23
CA ASN A 96 -5.38 1.52 -0.21
C ASN A 96 -5.46 0.40 0.82
N ALA A 97 -4.35 0.03 1.46
CA ALA A 97 -4.34 -0.93 2.55
C ALA A 97 -5.26 -0.47 3.70
N LYS A 98 -5.12 0.79 4.16
CA LYS A 98 -6.00 1.36 5.19
C LYS A 98 -7.48 1.34 4.80
N ARG A 99 -7.80 1.62 3.53
CA ARG A 99 -9.18 1.55 3.03
C ARG A 99 -9.71 0.12 3.03
N ARG A 100 -8.91 -0.87 2.64
CA ARG A 100 -9.26 -2.29 2.72
C ARG A 100 -9.49 -2.73 4.16
N ASP A 101 -8.58 -2.37 5.06
CA ASP A 101 -8.67 -2.71 6.49
C ASP A 101 -9.92 -2.10 7.13
N ALA A 102 -10.26 -0.85 6.79
CA ALA A 102 -11.47 -0.20 7.28
C ALA A 102 -12.74 -0.91 6.78
N LEU A 103 -12.79 -1.31 5.50
CA LEU A 103 -13.91 -2.07 4.96
C LEU A 103 -14.02 -3.47 5.58
N ALA A 104 -12.89 -4.15 5.80
CA ALA A 104 -12.87 -5.45 6.47
C ALA A 104 -13.37 -5.34 7.91
N ALA A 105 -12.94 -4.31 8.66
CA ALA A 105 -13.43 -4.06 10.01
C ALA A 105 -14.93 -3.74 10.03
N GLU A 106 -15.44 -2.96 9.07
CA GLU A 106 -16.88 -2.67 8.95
C GLU A 106 -17.67 -3.95 8.63
N ARG A 107 -17.17 -4.79 7.71
CA ARG A 107 -17.74 -6.11 7.40
C ARG A 107 -17.83 -6.95 8.66
N ASP A 108 -16.71 -7.15 9.35
CA ASP A 108 -16.62 -8.04 10.51
C ASP A 108 -17.55 -7.60 11.64
N ALA A 109 -17.67 -6.27 11.87
CA ALA A 109 -18.62 -5.74 12.85
C ALA A 109 -20.08 -6.08 12.49
N LYS A 110 -20.50 -5.87 11.24
CA LYS A 110 -21.86 -6.18 10.80
C LYS A 110 -22.14 -7.68 10.75
N ILE A 111 -21.16 -8.48 10.35
CA ILE A 111 -21.25 -9.95 10.38
C ILE A 111 -21.45 -10.42 11.83
N ALA A 112 -20.71 -9.88 12.79
CA ALA A 112 -20.87 -10.23 14.20
C ALA A 112 -22.27 -9.88 14.75
N GLU A 113 -22.88 -8.78 14.30
CA GLU A 113 -24.27 -8.44 14.63
C GLU A 113 -25.27 -9.46 14.05
N LEU A 114 -25.08 -9.85 12.79
CA LEU A 114 -25.92 -10.86 12.15
C LEU A 114 -25.74 -12.25 12.79
N GLU A 115 -24.54 -12.60 13.23
CA GLU A 115 -24.29 -13.87 13.94
C GLU A 115 -24.98 -13.91 15.29
N LYS A 116 -24.97 -12.81 16.05
CA LYS A 116 -25.75 -12.70 17.30
C LYS A 116 -27.25 -12.86 17.04
N LYS A 117 -27.76 -12.23 15.98
CA LYS A 117 -29.17 -12.36 15.57
C LYS A 117 -29.51 -13.80 15.16
N GLN A 118 -28.62 -14.45 14.40
CA GLN A 118 -28.79 -15.82 13.96
C GLN A 118 -28.80 -16.79 15.15
N GLU A 119 -27.87 -16.64 16.09
CA GLU A 119 -27.80 -17.46 17.31
C GLU A 119 -29.05 -17.26 18.19
N ALA A 120 -29.55 -16.02 18.32
CA ALA A 120 -30.79 -15.74 19.05
C ALA A 120 -32.03 -16.41 18.44
N LEU A 121 -32.01 -16.68 17.12
CA LEU A 121 -33.09 -17.39 16.42
C LEU A 121 -32.98 -18.92 16.53
N LYS A 122 -31.82 -19.46 16.93
CA LYS A 122 -31.60 -20.90 17.05
C LYS A 122 -32.49 -21.54 18.12
N GLY A 123 -32.57 -20.94 19.30
CA GLY A 123 -33.43 -21.41 20.40
C GLY A 123 -34.91 -21.50 20.01
N PRO A 124 -35.54 -20.42 19.50
CA PRO A 124 -36.90 -20.44 18.98
C PRO A 124 -37.11 -21.49 17.87
N MET A 125 -36.16 -21.64 16.94
CA MET A 125 -36.23 -22.65 15.89
C MET A 125 -36.24 -24.08 16.48
N GLU A 126 -35.34 -24.39 17.40
CA GLU A 126 -35.28 -25.71 18.06
C GLU A 126 -36.53 -25.99 18.90
N GLN A 127 -37.02 -25.00 19.66
CA GLN A 127 -38.24 -25.12 20.46
C GLN A 127 -39.50 -25.33 19.63
N SER A 128 -39.54 -24.77 18.42
CA SER A 128 -40.64 -24.97 17.47
C SER A 128 -40.63 -26.35 16.79
N GLY A 129 -39.59 -27.16 17.02
CA GLY A 129 -39.37 -28.40 16.27
C GLY A 129 -39.06 -28.14 14.80
N TYR A 130 -38.33 -27.05 14.51
CA TYR A 130 -37.97 -26.62 13.15
C TYR A 130 -39.19 -26.31 12.27
N ALA A 131 -40.18 -25.61 12.85
CA ALA A 131 -41.32 -25.16 12.10
C ALA A 131 -40.87 -24.22 10.95
N PRO A 132 -41.55 -24.25 9.77
CA PRO A 132 -41.06 -23.58 8.57
C PRO A 132 -40.75 -22.08 8.74
N LYS A 133 -41.58 -21.36 9.51
CA LYS A 133 -41.43 -19.92 9.72
C LYS A 133 -40.16 -19.58 10.51
N GLU A 134 -39.90 -20.30 11.59
CA GLU A 134 -38.74 -20.09 12.45
C GLU A 134 -37.44 -20.52 11.75
N THR A 135 -37.48 -21.63 11.01
CA THR A 135 -36.36 -22.05 10.15
C THR A 135 -36.11 -21.05 9.01
N GLU A 136 -37.16 -20.50 8.39
CA GLU A 136 -37.01 -19.47 7.36
C GLU A 136 -36.39 -18.19 7.92
N ALA A 137 -36.82 -17.74 9.11
CA ALA A 137 -36.24 -16.58 9.78
C ALA A 137 -34.74 -16.78 10.08
N TYR A 138 -34.35 -17.95 10.61
CA TYR A 138 -32.94 -18.30 10.84
C TYR A 138 -32.13 -18.30 9.53
N ASN A 139 -32.66 -18.95 8.49
CA ASN A 139 -31.99 -19.06 7.19
C ASN A 139 -31.92 -17.71 6.46
N ALA A 140 -32.88 -16.82 6.65
CA ALA A 140 -32.86 -15.47 6.09
C ALA A 140 -31.67 -14.67 6.59
N VAL A 141 -31.34 -14.76 7.89
CA VAL A 141 -30.15 -14.11 8.46
C VAL A 141 -28.87 -14.75 7.89
N GLY A 142 -28.85 -16.07 7.70
CA GLY A 142 -27.74 -16.75 7.04
C GLY A 142 -27.49 -16.24 5.61
N ARG A 143 -28.55 -16.05 4.81
CA ARG A 143 -28.45 -15.48 3.46
C ARG A 143 -27.99 -14.02 3.47
N GLU A 144 -28.49 -13.23 4.42
CA GLU A 144 -28.07 -11.84 4.63
C GLU A 144 -26.57 -11.76 4.93
N LYS A 145 -26.06 -12.65 5.79
CA LYS A 145 -24.64 -12.76 6.12
C LYS A 145 -23.77 -13.05 4.89
N THR A 146 -24.16 -14.03 4.08
CA THR A 146 -23.45 -14.37 2.83
C THR A 146 -23.47 -13.21 1.84
N ALA A 147 -24.64 -12.60 1.61
CA ALA A 147 -24.76 -11.48 0.69
C ALA A 147 -23.92 -10.26 1.14
N LEU A 148 -23.89 -9.99 2.44
CA LEU A 148 -23.06 -8.93 3.01
C LEU A 148 -21.58 -9.22 2.82
N TRP A 149 -21.13 -10.45 3.10
CA TRP A 149 -19.76 -10.86 2.89
C TRP A 149 -19.32 -10.63 1.43
N ASP A 150 -20.12 -11.10 0.47
CA ASP A 150 -19.85 -10.96 -0.96
C ASP A 150 -19.80 -9.50 -1.42
N ASP A 151 -20.64 -8.61 -0.87
CA ASP A 151 -20.58 -7.16 -1.15
C ASP A 151 -19.26 -6.55 -0.69
N TYR A 152 -18.84 -6.83 0.54
CA TYR A 152 -17.60 -6.29 1.09
C TYR A 152 -16.37 -6.83 0.37
N GLU A 153 -16.34 -8.12 0.03
CA GLU A 153 -15.24 -8.70 -0.76
C GLU A 153 -15.12 -7.99 -2.11
N LYS A 154 -16.23 -7.79 -2.85
CA LYS A 154 -16.20 -7.04 -4.11
C LYS A 154 -15.70 -5.61 -3.94
N ARG A 155 -16.08 -4.93 -2.85
CA ARG A 155 -15.64 -3.56 -2.56
C ARG A 155 -14.16 -3.50 -2.18
N ILE A 156 -13.65 -4.50 -1.47
CA ILE A 156 -12.24 -4.64 -1.10
C ILE A 156 -11.39 -4.97 -2.34
N GLU A 157 -11.83 -5.91 -3.18
CA GLU A 157 -11.19 -6.27 -4.45
C GLU A 157 -11.14 -5.11 -5.45
N ALA A 158 -12.15 -4.23 -5.42
CA ALA A 158 -12.17 -3.03 -6.24
C ALA A 158 -11.12 -1.98 -5.85
N ILE A 159 -10.49 -2.10 -4.67
CA ILE A 159 -9.38 -1.22 -4.26
C ILE A 159 -8.07 -1.72 -4.88
N LYS A 160 -7.62 -1.01 -5.92
CA LYS A 160 -6.33 -1.21 -6.59
C LYS A 160 -5.27 -0.27 -6.03
#